data_AF-X0TX23-F1
#
_entry.id   AF-X0TX23-F1
#
_cell.length_a   1.000
_cell.length_b   1.000
_cell.length_c   1.000
_cell.angle_alpha   90.00
_cell.angle_beta   90.00
_cell.angle_gamma   90.00
#
_symmetry.space_group_name_H-M   'P 1'
#
loop_
_entity.id
_entity.type
_entity.pdbx_description
1 polymer ?
#
loop_
_entity_poly.entity_id
_entity_poly.type
_entity_poly.pdbx_seq_one_letter_code
_entity_poly.pdbx_strand_id
1 'polypeptide(L)'
;AFDFGGEMREIRTAVDDYLLEGKIGEAERYMEGKREFLEANGYYIRKLNQAYFAFHGTYADTPTSVSPIGDQLSKLREQSSSLGDFISTVSGISSYEELLEMIGE
;
A
#
# COMPACT_ATOMS: atom_id res chain seq x y z
N ALA A 1 -25.67 0.64 -12.56
CA ALA A 1 -25.10 1.58 -11.58
C ALA A 1 -23.60 1.33 -11.53
N PHE A 2 -22.79 2.36 -11.28
CA PHE A 2 -21.34 2.20 -11.16
C PHE A 2 -20.99 1.39 -9.89
N ASP A 3 -20.18 0.33 -10.03
CA ASP A 3 -19.68 -0.48 -8.93
C ASP A 3 -18.32 0.03 -8.46
N PHE A 4 -18.35 0.91 -7.46
CA PHE A 4 -17.14 1.48 -6.87
C PHE A 4 -16.25 0.42 -6.22
N GLY A 5 -16.82 -0.59 -5.57
CA GLY A 5 -16.05 -1.63 -4.89
C GLY A 5 -15.29 -2.51 -5.87
N GLY A 6 -15.96 -2.91 -6.96
CA GLY A 6 -15.36 -3.62 -8.08
C GLY A 6 -14.20 -2.85 -8.71
N GLU A 7 -14.44 -1.57 -9.06
CA GLU A 7 -13.41 -0.72 -9.66
C GLU A 7 -12.19 -0.56 -8.74
N MET A 8 -12.41 -0.28 -7.45
CA MET A 8 -11.31 -0.10 -6.49
C MET A 8 -10.47 -1.37 -6.30
N ARG A 9 -11.08 -2.55 -6.44
CA ARG A 9 -10.34 -3.83 -6.43
C ARG A 9 -9.46 -3.97 -7.67
N GLU A 10 -10.00 -3.70 -8.86
CA GLU A 10 -9.25 -3.77 -10.11
C GLU A 10 -8.07 -2.80 -10.12
N ILE A 11 -8.27 -1.57 -9.64
CA ILE A 11 -7.20 -0.59 -9.53
C ILE A 11 -6.10 -1.12 -8.61
N ARG A 12 -6.46 -1.67 -7.44
CA ARG A 12 -5.48 -2.24 -6.51
C ARG A 12 -4.65 -3.35 -7.15
N THR A 13 -5.30 -4.32 -7.80
CA THR A 13 -4.60 -5.43 -8.46
C THR A 13 -3.63 -4.93 -9.54
N ALA A 14 -4.07 -4.00 -10.39
CA ALA A 14 -3.21 -3.45 -11.44
C ALA A 14 -2.02 -2.67 -10.87
N VAL A 15 -2.23 -1.93 -9.77
CA VAL A 15 -1.13 -1.21 -9.10
C VAL A 15 -0.15 -2.18 -8.45
N ASP A 16 -0.64 -3.23 -7.79
CA ASP A 16 0.23 -4.26 -7.21
C ASP A 16 1.10 -4.92 -8.31
N ASP A 17 0.55 -5.20 -9.49
CA ASP A 17 1.31 -5.71 -10.65
C ASP A 17 2.40 -4.73 -11.12
N TYR A 18 2.08 -3.44 -11.27
CA TYR A 18 3.08 -2.43 -11.62
C TYR A 18 4.22 -2.34 -10.60
N LEU A 19 3.89 -2.45 -9.30
CA LEU A 19 4.89 -2.36 -8.24
C LEU A 19 5.77 -3.61 -8.16
N LEU A 20 5.20 -4.81 -8.38
CA LEU A 20 5.95 -6.06 -8.48
C LEU A 20 6.96 -6.01 -9.64
N GLU A 21 6.62 -5.32 -10.73
CA GLU A 21 7.53 -5.11 -11.87
C GLU A 21 8.49 -3.91 -11.69
N GLY A 22 8.47 -3.23 -10.54
CA GLY A 22 9.29 -2.04 -10.27
C GLY A 22 8.90 -0.79 -11.07
N LYS A 23 7.73 -0.78 -11.72
CA LYS A 23 7.24 0.30 -12.59
C LYS A 23 6.51 1.39 -11.79
N ILE A 24 7.22 2.04 -10.89
CA ILE A 24 6.64 3.04 -9.97
C ILE A 24 5.93 4.18 -10.70
N GLY A 25 6.56 4.77 -11.72
CA GLY A 25 5.97 5.89 -12.46
C GLY A 25 4.70 5.51 -13.22
N GLU A 26 4.62 4.28 -13.72
CA GLU A 26 3.44 3.75 -14.40
C GLU A 26 2.29 3.56 -13.41
N ALA A 27 2.58 3.01 -12.23
CA ALA A 27 1.62 2.88 -11.15
C ALA A 27 1.03 4.25 -10.76
N GLU A 28 1.88 5.26 -10.58
CA GLU A 28 1.44 6.62 -10.22
C GLU A 28 0.55 7.25 -11.30
N ARG A 29 0.94 7.15 -12.58
CA ARG A 29 0.13 7.66 -13.70
C ARG A 29 -1.20 6.94 -13.81
N TYR A 30 -1.20 5.61 -13.63
CA TYR A 30 -2.40 4.79 -13.65
C TYR A 30 -3.37 5.19 -12.53
N MET A 31 -2.87 5.36 -11.30
CA MET A 31 -3.68 5.78 -10.15
C MET A 31 -4.29 7.16 -10.34
N GLU A 32 -3.57 8.13 -10.92
CA GLU A 32 -4.13 9.46 -11.19
C GLU A 32 -5.24 9.39 -12.24
N GLY A 33 -5.03 8.65 -13.34
CA GLY A 33 -6.08 8.47 -14.35
C GLY A 33 -7.34 7.80 -13.78
N LYS A 34 -7.16 6.84 -12.86
CA LYS A 34 -8.28 6.20 -12.16
C LYS A 34 -8.95 7.12 -11.16
N ARG A 35 -8.21 8.02 -10.50
CA ARG A 35 -8.78 9.07 -9.63
C ARG A 35 -9.72 9.99 -10.41
N GLU A 36 -9.30 10.45 -11.58
CA GLU A 36 -10.14 11.28 -12.46
C GLU A 36 -11.38 10.53 -12.95
N PHE A 37 -11.23 9.26 -13.33
CA PHE A 37 -12.35 8.40 -13.72
C PHE A 37 -13.38 8.22 -12.60
N LEU A 38 -12.92 7.99 -11.37
CA LEU A 38 -13.79 7.88 -10.19
C LEU A 38 -14.52 9.20 -9.91
N GLU A 39 -13.83 10.33 -10.02
CA GLU A 39 -14.42 11.67 -9.88
C GLU A 39 -15.52 11.91 -10.92
N ALA A 40 -15.29 11.52 -12.18
CA ALA A 40 -16.30 11.60 -13.24
C ALA A 40 -17.53 10.72 -12.98
N ASN A 41 -17.38 9.64 -12.19
CA ASN A 41 -18.48 8.78 -11.75
C ASN A 41 -19.11 9.24 -10.41
N GLY A 42 -18.72 10.41 -9.89
CA GLY A 42 -19.27 11.01 -8.67
C GLY A 42 -18.53 10.64 -7.37
N TYR A 43 -17.37 9.99 -7.46
CA TYR A 43 -16.57 9.56 -6.32
C TYR A 43 -15.31 10.41 -6.21
N TYR A 44 -15.38 11.46 -5.37
CA TYR A 44 -14.23 12.33 -5.15
C TYR A 44 -13.19 11.66 -4.23
N ILE A 45 -11.98 11.48 -4.76
CA ILE A 45 -10.80 11.05 -4.01
C ILE A 45 -9.72 12.10 -4.22
N ARG A 46 -9.23 12.70 -3.12
CA ARG A 46 -8.19 13.75 -3.18
C ARG A 46 -6.88 13.25 -3.81
N LYS A 47 -6.47 12.02 -3.46
CA LYS A 47 -5.26 11.37 -3.98
C LYS A 47 -5.42 9.86 -3.86
N LEU A 48 -5.19 9.15 -4.95
CA LEU A 48 -5.13 7.69 -4.98
C LEU A 48 -3.65 7.26 -4.98
N ASN A 49 -3.24 6.53 -3.94
CA ASN A 49 -1.87 6.04 -3.75
C ASN A 49 -1.85 4.77 -2.88
N GLN A 50 -0.68 4.18 -2.66
CA GLN A 50 -0.56 2.98 -1.81
C GLN A 50 -1.11 3.17 -0.40
N ALA A 51 -0.85 4.33 0.22
CA ALA A 51 -1.39 4.63 1.54
C ALA A 51 -2.92 4.65 1.55
N TYR A 52 -3.56 5.18 0.51
CA TYR A 52 -5.02 5.15 0.36
C TYR A 52 -5.54 3.71 0.41
N PHE A 53 -4.95 2.79 -0.35
CA PHE A 53 -5.33 1.38 -0.33
C PHE A 53 -5.08 0.71 1.03
N ALA A 54 -3.99 1.07 1.72
CA ALA A 54 -3.70 0.56 3.04
C ALA A 54 -4.75 0.99 4.08
N PHE A 55 -5.24 2.24 4.01
CA PHE A 55 -6.26 2.75 4.94
C PHE A 55 -7.69 2.32 4.60
N HIS A 56 -7.94 1.94 3.35
CA HIS A 56 -9.29 1.66 2.87
C HIS A 56 -9.45 0.26 2.25
N GLY A 57 -8.60 -0.71 2.61
CA GLY A 57 -8.48 -2.03 1.99
C GLY A 57 -9.68 -2.99 2.06
N THR A 58 -10.89 -2.49 2.31
CA THR A 58 -12.15 -3.23 2.48
C THR A 58 -13.14 -3.05 1.32
N TYR A 59 -12.70 -2.54 0.16
CA TYR A 59 -13.61 -2.25 -0.97
C TYR A 59 -14.28 -3.48 -1.61
N ALA A 60 -14.02 -4.67 -1.07
CA ALA A 60 -14.96 -5.77 -1.12
C ALA A 60 -14.98 -6.53 0.21
N ASP A 61 -16.10 -7.22 0.48
CA ASP A 61 -16.50 -8.02 1.66
C ASP A 61 -15.52 -9.12 2.15
N THR A 62 -14.22 -8.99 1.92
CA THR A 62 -13.19 -9.89 2.42
C THR A 62 -12.11 -9.09 3.16
N PRO A 63 -11.98 -9.27 4.48
CA PRO A 63 -10.98 -8.59 5.30
C PRO A 63 -9.64 -9.30 5.13
N THR A 64 -8.88 -9.01 4.07
CA THR A 64 -7.56 -9.63 3.91
C THR A 64 -6.57 -8.67 3.27
N SER A 65 -6.08 -7.73 4.06
CA SER A 65 -4.63 -7.46 4.05
C SER A 65 -4.05 -8.23 5.23
N VAL A 66 -3.82 -9.53 5.04
CA VAL A 66 -3.06 -10.40 5.97
C VAL A 66 -1.56 -10.23 5.78
N SER A 67 -1.11 -9.02 5.44
CA SER A 67 0.31 -8.77 5.22
C SER A 67 1.07 -8.95 6.53
N PRO A 68 2.09 -9.82 6.58
CA PRO A 68 2.89 -10.04 7.79
C PRO A 68 3.71 -8.80 8.18
N ILE A 69 3.82 -7.81 7.28
CA ILE A 69 4.62 -6.59 7.46
C ILE A 69 4.22 -5.83 8.73
N GLY A 70 2.93 -5.81 9.10
CA GLY A 70 2.47 -5.13 10.32
C GLY A 70 3.09 -5.72 11.60
N ASP A 71 3.09 -7.04 11.71
CA ASP A 71 3.69 -7.75 12.83
C ASP A 71 5.23 -7.66 12.79
N GLN A 72 5.82 -7.69 11.60
CA GLN A 72 7.27 -7.56 11.39
C GLN A 72 7.79 -6.16 11.77
N LEU A 73 7.07 -5.10 11.41
CA LEU A 73 7.38 -3.74 11.86
C LEU A 73 7.19 -3.58 13.38
N SER A 74 6.24 -4.30 13.97
CA SER A 74 6.05 -4.30 15.43
C SER A 74 7.26 -4.93 16.14
N LYS A 75 7.83 -6.02 15.61
CA LYS A 75 9.09 -6.61 16.11
C LYS A 75 10.25 -5.60 16.05
N LEU A 76 10.43 -4.91 14.93
CA LEU A 76 11.46 -3.86 14.82
C LEU A 76 11.22 -2.72 15.82
N ARG A 77 9.96 -2.36 16.05
CA ARG A 77 9.59 -1.33 17.04
C ARG A 77 9.97 -1.73 18.46
N GLU A 78 9.76 -2.99 18.83
CA GLU A 78 10.13 -3.55 20.14
C GLU A 78 11.65 -3.61 20.35
N GLN A 79 12.42 -3.84 19.29
CA GLN A 79 13.89 -3.87 19.33
C GLN A 79 14.54 -2.48 19.36
N SER A 80 13.77 -1.42 19.09
CA SER A 80 14.29 -0.05 18.99
C SER A 80 14.33 0.66 20.34
N SER A 81 15.46 1.28 20.68
CA SER A 81 15.64 2.03 21.93
C SER A 81 14.78 3.28 22.07
N SER A 82 14.34 3.86 20.94
CA SER A 82 13.45 5.01 20.90
C SER A 82 12.60 5.01 19.63
N LEU A 83 11.62 5.91 19.54
CA LEU A 83 10.87 6.12 18.30
C LEU A 83 11.77 6.69 17.20
N GLY A 84 12.72 7.56 17.55
CA GLY A 84 13.66 8.12 16.57
C GLY A 84 14.54 7.03 15.95
N ASP A 85 15.05 6.11 16.78
CA ASP A 85 15.87 4.99 16.32
C ASP A 85 15.05 4.07 15.41
N PHE A 86 13.81 3.77 15.78
CA PHE A 86 12.89 2.99 14.94
C PHE A 86 12.71 3.63 13.55
N ILE A 87 12.38 4.92 13.50
CA ILE A 87 12.15 5.64 12.24
C ILE A 87 13.43 5.66 11.39
N SER A 88 14.59 5.91 12.01
CA SER A 88 15.89 5.90 11.33
C SER A 88 16.16 4.54 10.69
N THR A 89 15.94 3.46 11.43
CA THR A 89 16.13 2.08 10.96
C THR A 89 15.18 1.73 9.81
N VAL A 90 13.88 1.95 9.96
CA VAL A 90 12.92 1.58 8.89
C VAL A 90 13.04 2.45 7.64
N SER A 91 13.54 3.69 7.76
CA SER A 91 13.73 4.58 6.62
C SER A 91 14.78 4.09 5.61
N GLY A 92 15.68 3.20 6.04
CA GLY A 92 16.68 2.57 5.19
C GLY A 92 16.20 1.29 4.49
N ILE A 93 15.03 0.76 4.86
CA ILE A 93 14.47 -0.47 4.29
C ILE A 93 13.77 -0.14 2.99
N SER A 94 14.23 -0.74 1.90
CA SER A 94 13.74 -0.50 0.55
C SER A 94 13.09 -1.74 -0.10
N SER A 95 13.28 -2.92 0.49
CA SER A 95 12.71 -4.18 0.02
C SER A 95 12.12 -5.01 1.16
N TYR A 96 11.31 -6.01 0.80
CA TYR A 96 10.78 -6.95 1.79
C TYR A 96 11.87 -7.87 2.34
N GLU A 97 12.84 -8.25 1.51
CA GLU A 97 13.98 -9.06 1.91
C GLU A 97 14.87 -8.34 2.94
N GLU A 98 15.11 -7.04 2.78
CA GLU A 98 15.85 -6.24 3.78
C GLU A 98 15.10 -6.20 5.13
N LEU A 99 13.77 -6.14 5.10
CA LEU A 99 12.95 -6.23 6.32
C LEU A 99 13.15 -7.57 7.02
N LEU A 100 13.13 -8.68 6.27
CA LEU A 100 13.31 -10.03 6.79
C LEU A 100 14.70 -10.23 7.41
N GLU A 101 15.76 -9.78 6.72
CA GLU A 101 17.14 -9.86 7.23
C GLU A 101 17.29 -9.14 8.58
N MET A 102 16.65 -7.97 8.74
CA MET A 102 16.75 -7.19 9.98
C MET A 102 16.02 -7.81 11.17
N ILE A 103 14.97 -8.59 10.93
CA ILE A 103 14.25 -9.32 12.01
C ILE A 103 14.75 -10.76 12.18
N GLY A 104 15.69 -11.21 11.34
CA GLY A 104 16.26 -12.56 11.38
C GLY A 104 15.30 -13.64 10.89
N GLU A 105 14.44 -13.31 9.92
CA GLU A 105 13.50 -14.22 9.25
C GLU A 105 13.85 -14.48 7.78
#